data_AF-A0A4S2AA97-F1
#
_entry.id   AF-A0A4S2AA97-F1
#
_cell.length_a   1.000
_cell.length_b   1.000
_cell.length_c   1.000
_cell.angle_alpha   90.00
_cell.angle_beta   90.00
_cell.angle_gamma   90.00
#
_symmetry.space_group_name_H-M   'P 1'
#
loop_
_entity.id
_entity.type
_entity.pdbx_description
1 polymer ?
#
loop_
_entity_poly.entity_id
_entity_poly.type
_entity_poly.pdbx_seq_one_letter_code
_entity_poly.pdbx_strand_id
1 'polypeptide(L)'
;MNKIFNTTFESSLRTLLLLYVSEDEQMTLDRIADYDFITIYSKYFGISNMALHGENEFGLSEFAARRGMMQSTMKSLVLDGLVSVKRRQNGFQYSISAVGKTVAGKMESEYASNYKMLARKTVEHFKGQSEQKIMKTISNVSAEFLRR
;
A
#
# COMPACT_ATOMS: atom_id res chain seq x y z
N MET A 1 7.61 24.33 2.29
CA MET A 1 8.22 23.25 1.47
C MET A 1 7.10 22.38 0.93
N ASN A 2 6.92 22.32 -0.38
CA ASN A 2 5.97 21.37 -0.99
C ASN A 2 6.53 19.96 -0.77
N LYS A 3 5.86 19.14 0.04
CA LYS A 3 6.13 17.70 0.08
C LYS A 3 5.71 17.14 -1.27
N ILE A 4 6.69 16.78 -2.10
CA ILE A 4 6.43 16.15 -3.41
C ILE A 4 6.06 14.67 -3.22
N PHE A 5 6.63 14.04 -2.18
CA PHE A 5 6.36 12.66 -1.79
C PHE A 5 5.68 12.59 -0.42
N ASN A 6 4.99 11.48 -0.17
CA ASN A 6 4.26 11.17 1.07
C ASN A 6 3.07 12.11 1.30
N THR A 7 2.42 12.51 0.22
CA THR A 7 1.16 13.26 0.24
C THR A 7 -0.04 12.32 0.21
N THR A 8 -1.20 12.81 0.67
CA THR A 8 -2.47 12.08 0.49
C THR A 8 -2.75 11.79 -0.98
N PHE A 9 -2.39 12.70 -1.89
CA PHE A 9 -2.56 12.49 -3.33
C PHE A 9 -1.73 11.30 -3.85
N GLU A 10 -0.43 11.27 -3.56
CA GLU A 10 0.42 10.13 -3.94
C GLU A 10 -0.07 8.82 -3.30
N SER A 11 -0.43 8.88 -2.02
CA SER A 11 -1.00 7.72 -1.32
C SER A 11 -2.28 7.22 -2.00
N SER A 12 -3.17 8.11 -2.44
CA SER A 12 -4.41 7.74 -3.13
C SER A 12 -4.12 7.00 -4.44
N LEU A 13 -3.16 7.49 -5.22
CA LEU A 13 -2.75 6.85 -6.46
C LEU A 13 -2.16 5.45 -6.21
N ARG A 14 -1.26 5.31 -5.23
CA ARG A 14 -0.63 4.01 -4.89
C ARG A 14 -1.64 3.02 -4.32
N THR A 15 -2.54 3.45 -3.44
CA THR A 15 -3.64 2.64 -2.93
C THR A 15 -4.56 2.17 -4.05
N LEU A 16 -4.87 3.03 -5.02
CA LEU A 16 -5.71 2.64 -6.16
C LEU A 16 -5.01 1.60 -7.05
N LEU A 17 -3.71 1.77 -7.32
CA LEU A 17 -2.92 0.78 -8.06
C LEU A 17 -2.79 -0.55 -7.32
N LEU A 18 -2.64 -0.52 -5.98
CA LEU A 18 -2.60 -1.72 -5.15
C LEU A 18 -3.92 -2.48 -5.25
N LEU A 19 -5.05 -1.81 -5.01
CA LEU A 19 -6.37 -2.44 -5.11
C LEU A 19 -6.66 -2.93 -6.54
N TYR A 20 -6.14 -2.26 -7.56
CA TYR A 20 -6.25 -2.70 -8.95
C TYR A 20 -5.55 -4.04 -9.19
N VAL A 21 -4.35 -4.24 -8.64
CA VAL A 21 -3.61 -5.50 -8.81
C VAL A 21 -4.04 -6.61 -7.86
N SER A 22 -4.71 -6.27 -6.75
CA SER A 22 -5.35 -7.22 -5.83
C SER A 22 -6.68 -7.79 -6.35
N GLU A 23 -7.09 -7.41 -7.57
CA GLU A 23 -8.28 -7.90 -8.25
C GLU A 23 -9.56 -7.75 -7.40
N ASP A 24 -10.16 -8.88 -6.99
CA ASP A 24 -11.41 -8.92 -6.23
C ASP A 24 -11.18 -9.15 -4.72
N GLU A 25 -9.93 -9.10 -4.25
CA GLU A 25 -9.62 -9.21 -2.83
C GLU A 25 -10.18 -8.01 -2.05
N GLN A 26 -11.02 -8.33 -1.08
CA GLN A 26 -11.57 -7.36 -0.12
C GLN A 26 -10.62 -7.25 1.08
N MET A 27 -9.99 -6.09 1.23
CA MET A 27 -8.96 -5.89 2.25
C MET A 27 -9.41 -4.89 3.33
N THR A 28 -8.90 -5.05 4.55
CA THR A 28 -9.05 -4.03 5.59
C THR A 28 -8.16 -2.82 5.30
N LEU A 29 -8.40 -1.72 6.02
CA LEU A 29 -7.53 -0.55 5.95
C LEU A 29 -6.07 -0.89 6.34
N ASP A 30 -5.90 -1.75 7.35
CA ASP A 30 -4.60 -2.14 7.87
C ASP A 30 -3.81 -2.97 6.86
N ARG A 31 -4.45 -3.96 6.23
CA ARG A 31 -3.80 -4.75 5.17
C ARG A 31 -3.37 -3.88 3.99
N ILE A 32 -4.20 -2.91 3.61
CA ILE A 32 -3.86 -1.96 2.54
C ILE A 32 -2.66 -1.10 2.94
N ALA A 33 -2.63 -0.58 4.17
CA ALA A 33 -1.48 0.19 4.68
C ALA A 33 -0.20 -0.64 4.72
N ASP A 34 -0.29 -1.88 5.19
CA ASP A 34 0.85 -2.79 5.29
C ASP A 34 1.39 -3.15 3.89
N TYR A 35 0.52 -3.52 2.95
CA TYR A 35 0.91 -3.83 1.57
C TYR A 35 1.47 -2.62 0.84
N ASP A 36 0.90 -1.44 1.01
CA ASP A 36 1.41 -0.19 0.45
C ASP A 36 2.84 0.09 0.95
N PHE A 37 3.05 -0.01 2.26
CA PHE A 37 4.34 0.19 2.89
C PHE A 37 5.38 -0.82 2.42
N ILE A 38 5.04 -2.11 2.45
CA ILE A 38 5.91 -3.19 1.99
C ILE A 38 6.25 -3.02 0.51
N THR A 39 5.30 -2.57 -0.32
CA THR A 39 5.54 -2.35 -1.75
C THR A 39 6.58 -1.26 -1.98
N ILE A 40 6.49 -0.11 -1.28
CA ILE A 40 7.49 0.97 -1.36
C ILE A 40 8.88 0.44 -0.97
N TYR A 41 8.93 -0.33 0.11
CA TYR A 41 10.14 -0.80 0.76
C TYR A 41 10.50 -2.25 0.37
N SER A 42 10.03 -2.73 -0.78
CA SER A 42 10.06 -4.15 -1.15
C SER A 42 11.44 -4.79 -1.08
N LYS A 43 12.51 -4.01 -1.29
CA LYS A 43 13.90 -4.44 -1.11
C LYS A 43 14.20 -4.95 0.29
N TYR A 44 13.74 -4.25 1.32
CA TYR A 44 13.99 -4.59 2.72
C TYR A 44 13.18 -5.80 3.19
N PHE A 45 12.11 -6.14 2.48
CA PHE A 45 11.28 -7.32 2.72
C PHE A 45 11.70 -8.53 1.87
N GLY A 46 12.78 -8.43 1.09
CA GLY A 46 13.24 -9.52 0.21
C GLY A 46 12.29 -9.83 -0.95
N ILE A 47 11.39 -8.90 -1.30
CA ILE A 47 10.39 -9.06 -2.37
C ILE A 47 10.97 -8.66 -3.73
N SER A 48 11.90 -7.71 -3.75
CA SER A 48 12.58 -7.27 -4.96
C SER A 48 13.97 -6.69 -4.66
N ASN A 49 14.72 -6.31 -5.69
CA ASN A 49 15.95 -5.53 -5.54
C ASN A 49 15.72 -4.02 -5.81
N MET A 50 14.48 -3.61 -6.05
CA MET A 50 14.11 -2.23 -6.40
C MET A 50 13.70 -1.42 -5.18
N ALA A 51 14.03 -0.13 -5.20
CA ALA A 51 13.63 0.84 -4.21
C ALA A 51 12.85 1.98 -4.89
N LEU A 52 11.51 1.98 -4.78
CA LEU A 52 10.64 2.95 -5.47
C LEU A 52 10.89 4.40 -5.03
N HIS A 53 11.30 4.59 -3.78
CA HIS A 53 11.59 5.91 -3.19
C HIS A 53 13.09 6.12 -2.99
N GLY A 54 13.93 5.31 -3.65
CA GLY A 54 15.36 5.25 -3.38
C GLY A 54 15.68 4.53 -2.07
N GLU A 55 16.97 4.38 -1.78
CA GLU A 55 17.41 3.84 -0.49
C GLU A 55 17.30 4.94 0.55
N ASN A 56 16.41 4.74 1.53
CA ASN A 56 16.25 5.65 2.64
C ASN A 56 16.30 4.85 3.94
N GLU A 57 17.43 4.98 4.65
CA GLU A 57 17.71 4.30 5.92
C GLU A 57 16.69 4.65 7.02
N PHE A 58 16.01 5.80 6.91
CA PHE A 58 14.96 6.23 7.83
C PHE A 58 13.55 5.95 7.32
N GLY A 59 13.40 5.44 6.10
CA GLY A 59 12.10 5.27 5.45
C GLY A 59 11.15 4.37 6.23
N LEU A 60 11.70 3.39 6.95
CA LEU A 60 10.90 2.46 7.77
C LEU A 60 10.31 3.12 9.03
N SER A 61 10.93 4.19 9.54
CA SER A 61 10.40 4.95 10.68
C SER A 61 9.09 5.68 10.35
N GLU A 62 8.79 5.86 9.05
CA GLU A 62 7.56 6.51 8.60
C GLU A 62 6.32 5.61 8.68
N PHE A 63 6.48 4.31 8.99
CA PHE A 63 5.36 3.35 8.98
C PHE A 63 4.15 3.84 9.80
N ALA A 64 4.39 4.27 11.04
CA ALA A 64 3.32 4.74 11.92
C ALA A 64 2.59 5.97 11.35
N ALA A 65 3.34 6.92 10.82
CA ALA A 65 2.79 8.13 10.20
C ALA A 65 1.98 7.79 8.94
N ARG A 66 2.50 6.90 8.08
CA ARG A 66 1.83 6.46 6.85
C ARG A 66 0.55 5.70 7.13
N ARG A 67 0.56 4.82 8.13
CA ARG A 67 -0.63 4.09 8.55
C ARG A 67 -1.71 5.03 9.09
N GLY A 68 -1.33 6.06 9.86
CA GLY A 68 -2.27 7.10 10.29
C GLY A 68 -2.88 7.90 9.14
N MET A 69 -2.13 8.12 8.06
CA MET A 69 -2.62 8.80 6.86
C MET A 69 -3.53 7.92 5.98
N MET A 70 -3.44 6.59 6.07
CA MET A 70 -4.22 5.70 5.21
C MET A 70 -5.74 5.88 5.37
N GLN A 71 -6.20 6.26 6.57
CA GLN A 71 -7.62 6.53 6.80
C GLN A 71 -8.14 7.72 5.97
N SER A 72 -7.37 8.81 5.87
CA SER A 72 -7.79 9.99 5.10
C SER A 72 -7.70 9.72 3.60
N THR A 73 -6.65 9.01 3.15
CA THR A 73 -6.51 8.50 1.78
C THR A 73 -7.73 7.67 1.37
N MET A 74 -8.09 6.67 2.18
CA MET A 74 -9.19 5.77 1.87
C MET A 74 -10.54 6.50 1.85
N LYS A 75 -10.75 7.44 2.78
CA LYS A 75 -11.95 8.27 2.80
C LYS A 75 -12.10 9.08 1.50
N SER A 76 -11.02 9.69 1.00
CA SER A 76 -11.04 10.41 -0.28
C SER A 76 -11.44 9.49 -1.42
N LEU A 77 -10.78 8.33 -1.56
CA LEU A 77 -11.05 7.39 -2.65
C LEU A 77 -12.48 6.85 -2.67
N VAL A 78 -13.09 6.68 -1.49
CA VAL A 78 -14.50 6.29 -1.36
C VAL A 78 -15.43 7.42 -1.76
N LEU A 79 -15.16 8.66 -1.33
CA LEU A 79 -15.95 9.83 -1.72
C LEU A 79 -15.86 10.13 -3.23
N ASP A 80 -14.68 9.89 -3.82
CA ASP A 80 -14.43 10.03 -5.25
C ASP A 80 -15.03 8.88 -6.09
N GLY A 81 -15.61 7.85 -5.44
CA GLY A 81 -16.22 6.69 -6.10
C GLY A 81 -15.23 5.72 -6.74
N LEU A 82 -13.92 5.88 -6.49
CA LEU A 82 -12.85 5.04 -7.03
C LEU A 82 -12.69 3.72 -6.25
N VAL A 83 -13.10 3.72 -4.99
CA VAL A 83 -13.06 2.56 -4.10
C VAL A 83 -14.45 2.31 -3.52
N SER A 84 -14.83 1.04 -3.45
CA SER A 84 -16.05 0.59 -2.79
C SER A 84 -15.74 0.10 -1.39
N VAL A 85 -16.65 0.37 -0.44
CA VAL A 85 -16.54 -0.07 0.95
C VAL A 85 -17.72 -0.99 1.30
N LYS A 86 -17.43 -2.07 2.00
CA LYS A 86 -18.43 -3.01 2.52
C LYS A 86 -18.25 -3.18 4.03
N ARG A 87 -19.34 -2.96 4.78
CA ARG A 87 -19.38 -3.25 6.21
C ARG A 87 -19.45 -4.75 6.44
N ARG A 88 -18.61 -5.25 7.35
CA ARG A 88 -18.59 -6.62 7.87
C ARG A 88 -18.75 -6.59 9.40
N GLN A 89 -18.90 -7.76 10.02
CA GLN A 89 -19.00 -7.87 11.48
C GLN A 89 -17.76 -7.29 12.18
N ASN A 90 -16.57 -7.44 11.58
CA ASN A 90 -15.29 -7.04 12.18
C ASN A 90 -14.74 -5.72 11.61
N GLY A 91 -15.61 -4.86 11.05
CA GLY A 91 -15.21 -3.55 10.50
C GLY A 91 -15.49 -3.39 9.02
N PHE A 92 -14.65 -2.62 8.33
CA PHE A 92 -14.83 -2.29 6.91
C PHE A 92 -13.83 -3.03 6.03
N GLN A 93 -14.29 -3.46 4.87
CA GLN A 93 -13.46 -3.97 3.80
C GLN A 93 -13.59 -3.08 2.56
N TYR A 94 -12.49 -2.94 1.83
CA TYR A 94 -12.36 -2.07 0.68
C TYR A 94 -11.96 -2.89 -0.54
N SER A 95 -12.48 -2.49 -1.70
CA SER A 95 -12.14 -3.05 -3.01
C SER A 95 -12.21 -1.96 -4.07
N ILE A 96 -11.45 -2.11 -5.16
CA ILE A 96 -11.52 -1.15 -6.26
C ILE A 96 -12.91 -1.16 -6.93
N SER A 97 -13.44 0.02 -7.28
CA SER A 97 -14.71 0.13 -8.02
C SER A 97 -14.49 -0.08 -9.52
N ALA A 98 -15.57 -0.22 -10.31
CA ALA A 98 -15.45 -0.28 -11.77
C ALA A 98 -14.81 0.99 -12.37
N VAL A 99 -15.13 2.15 -11.80
CA VAL A 99 -14.53 3.44 -12.20
C VAL A 99 -13.06 3.46 -11.80
N GLY A 100 -12.74 3.02 -10.57
CA GLY A 100 -11.36 2.86 -10.11
C GLY A 100 -10.53 1.96 -11.01
N LYS A 101 -11.06 0.81 -11.44
CA LYS A 101 -10.38 -0.11 -12.38
C LYS A 101 -10.04 0.59 -13.70
N THR A 102 -10.96 1.41 -14.22
CA THR A 102 -10.73 2.19 -15.44
C THR A 102 -9.63 3.24 -15.26
N VAL A 103 -9.65 3.97 -14.13
CA VAL A 103 -8.64 5.00 -13.83
C VAL A 103 -7.26 4.36 -13.64
N ALA A 104 -7.14 3.34 -12.80
CA ALA A 104 -5.88 2.64 -12.53
C ALA A 104 -5.29 1.97 -13.77
N GLY A 105 -6.14 1.42 -14.64
CA GLY A 105 -5.72 0.81 -15.90
C GLY A 105 -5.02 1.78 -16.84
N LYS A 106 -5.43 3.06 -16.84
CA LYS A 106 -4.83 4.13 -17.66
C LYS A 106 -3.53 4.70 -17.09
N MET A 107 -3.11 4.27 -15.89
CA MET A 107 -1.88 4.73 -15.27
C MET A 107 -0.69 3.90 -15.78
N GLU A 108 0.03 4.46 -16.75
CA GLU A 108 1.09 3.76 -17.49
C GLU A 108 2.49 4.36 -17.29
N SER A 109 2.62 5.36 -16.41
CA SER A 109 3.94 5.90 -16.07
C SER A 109 4.88 4.79 -15.59
N GLU A 110 6.19 4.98 -15.76
CA GLU A 110 7.20 4.03 -15.28
C GLU A 110 7.02 3.74 -13.78
N TYR A 111 6.76 4.78 -12.99
CA TYR A 111 6.45 4.63 -11.58
C TYR A 111 5.21 3.75 -11.33
N ALA A 112 4.11 3.99 -12.05
CA ALA A 112 2.89 3.21 -11.90
C ALA A 112 3.10 1.74 -12.32
N SER A 113 3.86 1.49 -13.38
CA SER A 113 4.22 0.15 -13.85
C SER A 113 5.08 -0.60 -12.83
N ASN A 114 6.12 0.06 -12.30
CA ASN A 114 6.98 -0.50 -11.27
C ASN A 114 6.21 -0.78 -9.98
N TYR A 115 5.36 0.16 -9.55
CA TYR A 115 4.49 -0.03 -8.38
C TYR A 115 3.55 -1.23 -8.55
N LYS A 116 2.82 -1.32 -9.69
CA LYS A 116 1.92 -2.46 -9.97
C LYS A 116 2.66 -3.80 -9.90
N MET A 117 3.84 -3.89 -10.49
CA MET A 117 4.66 -5.10 -10.44
C MET A 117 5.05 -5.48 -9.00
N LEU A 118 5.54 -4.52 -8.20
CA LEU A 118 5.95 -4.77 -6.82
C LEU A 118 4.77 -5.07 -5.89
N ALA A 119 3.64 -4.41 -6.11
CA ALA A 119 2.40 -4.65 -5.39
C ALA A 119 1.89 -6.08 -5.65
N ARG A 120 1.91 -6.57 -6.90
CA ARG A 120 1.57 -7.97 -7.22
C ARG A 120 2.45 -8.94 -6.44
N LYS A 121 3.76 -8.76 -6.48
CA LYS A 121 4.70 -9.61 -5.73
C LYS A 121 4.44 -9.57 -4.23
N THR A 122 4.10 -8.40 -3.69
CA THR A 122 3.77 -8.22 -2.27
C THR A 122 2.50 -8.98 -1.88
N VAL A 123 1.43 -8.82 -2.66
CA VAL A 123 0.16 -9.53 -2.46
C VAL A 123 0.37 -11.05 -2.55
N GLU A 124 1.13 -11.52 -3.55
CA GLU A 124 1.47 -12.94 -3.71
C GLU A 124 2.28 -13.47 -2.52
N HIS A 125 3.31 -12.75 -2.08
CA HIS A 125 4.18 -13.15 -0.96
C HIS A 125 3.41 -13.31 0.36
N PHE A 126 2.43 -12.43 0.61
CA PHE A 126 1.64 -12.43 1.84
C PHE A 126 0.25 -13.05 1.70
N LYS A 127 -0.04 -13.72 0.58
CA LYS A 127 -1.33 -14.36 0.33
C LYS A 127 -1.65 -15.37 1.44
N GLY A 128 -2.85 -15.25 2.00
CA GLY A 128 -3.33 -16.11 3.10
C GLY A 128 -2.66 -15.88 4.46
N GLN A 129 -1.69 -14.96 4.58
CA GLN A 129 -1.11 -14.61 5.88
C GLN A 129 -2.04 -13.69 6.66
N SER A 130 -2.05 -13.80 7.99
CA SER A 130 -2.81 -12.90 8.86
C SER A 130 -2.16 -11.52 8.94
N GLU A 131 -2.96 -10.49 9.18
CA GLU A 131 -2.46 -9.10 9.36
C GLU A 131 -1.46 -9.02 10.53
N GLN A 132 -1.70 -9.77 11.61
CA GLN A 132 -0.76 -9.89 12.72
C GLN A 132 0.62 -10.40 12.29
N LYS A 133 0.67 -11.38 11.38
CA LYS A 133 1.92 -11.93 10.86
C LYS A 133 2.63 -10.91 9.97
N ILE A 134 1.89 -10.23 9.10
CA ILE A 134 2.43 -9.16 8.22
C ILE A 134 3.01 -8.03 9.08
N MET A 135 2.27 -7.55 10.07
CA MET A 135 2.75 -6.53 11.00
C MET A 135 3.98 -6.97 11.77
N LYS A 136 4.05 -8.23 12.22
CA LYS A 136 5.24 -8.76 12.89
C LYS A 136 6.47 -8.71 11.99
N THR A 137 6.30 -9.02 10.70
CA THR A 137 7.38 -8.88 9.71
C THR A 137 7.83 -7.43 9.57
N ILE A 138 6.89 -6.47 9.44
CA ILE A 138 7.20 -5.03 9.39
C ILE A 138 7.98 -4.59 10.63
N SER A 139 7.52 -4.98 11.83
CA SER A 139 8.18 -4.63 13.08
C SER A 139 9.59 -5.22 13.20
N ASN A 140 9.78 -6.48 12.80
CA ASN A 140 11.09 -7.14 12.85
C ASN A 140 12.09 -6.46 11.91
N VAL A 141 11.70 -6.22 10.65
CA VAL A 141 12.55 -5.53 9.67
C VAL A 141 12.87 -4.12 10.19
N SER A 142 11.87 -3.36 10.64
CA SER A 142 12.09 -2.01 11.17
C SER A 142 13.04 -1.99 12.38
N ALA A 143 12.94 -2.97 13.28
CA ALA A 143 13.84 -3.08 14.43
C ALA A 143 15.27 -3.45 14.06
N GLU A 144 15.48 -4.31 13.05
CA GLU A 144 16.82 -4.62 12.53
C GLU A 144 17.50 -3.40 11.91
N PHE A 145 16.73 -2.53 11.25
CA PHE A 145 17.23 -1.28 10.68
C PHE A 145 17.62 -0.25 11.74
N LEU A 146 16.87 -0.14 12.85
CA LEU A 146 17.20 0.76 13.95
C LEU A 146 18.42 0.34 14.78
N ARG A 147 18.90 -0.90 14.61
CA ARG A 147 20.07 -1.45 15.33
C ARG A 147 21.39 -1.29 14.57
N ARG A 148 21.34 -0.88 13.31
CA ARG A 148 22.51 -0.61 12.47
C ARG A 148 22.93 0.86 12.61
#